data_AF-A0A1H0CUF1-F1
#
_entry.id   AF-A0A1H0CUF1-F1
#
_cell.length_a   1.000
_cell.length_b   1.000
_cell.length_c   1.000
_cell.angle_alpha   90.00
_cell.angle_beta   90.00
_cell.angle_gamma   90.00
#
_symmetry.space_group_name_H-M   'P 1'
#
loop_
_entity.id
_entity.type
_entity.pdbx_description
1 polymer ?
#
loop_
_entity_poly.entity_id
_entity_poly.type
_entity_poly.pdbx_seq_one_letter_code
_entity_poly.pdbx_strand_id
1 'polypeptide(L)' 'MASNRIIVPQAREALDRFKMEAATEVGVNLKQGYNGDLTSRQAGSVGGQMVKKMIQAYENSAK' A
#
# COMPACT_ATOMS: atom_id res chain seq x y z
N MET A 1 6.97 4.61 -20.40
CA MET A 1 6.66 4.62 -18.96
C MET A 1 5.96 3.30 -18.63
N ALA A 2 6.45 2.55 -17.65
CA ALA A 2 5.83 1.28 -17.26
C ALA A 2 4.42 1.57 -16.70
N SER A 3 3.40 1.03 -17.35
CA SER A 3 2.05 1.05 -16.79
C SER A 3 2.03 0.13 -15.56
N ASN A 4 1.82 0.69 -14.36
CA ASN A 4 1.54 -0.09 -13.16
C ASN A 4 0.21 -0.86 -13.35
N ARG A 5 0.30 -2.04 -13.98
CA ARG A 5 -0.83 -2.93 -14.19
C ARG A 5 -0.97 -3.82 -12.96
N ILE A 6 -2.15 -3.78 -12.37
CA ILE A 6 -2.52 -4.72 -11.31
C ILE A 6 -2.68 -6.10 -11.94
N ILE A 7 -1.96 -7.09 -11.41
CA ILE A 7 -1.95 -8.46 -11.94
C ILE A 7 -3.33 -9.10 -11.86
N VAL A 8 -4.07 -8.82 -10.79
CA VAL A 8 -5.46 -9.26 -10.57
C VAL A 8 -6.36 -8.02 -10.59
N PRO A 9 -6.98 -7.66 -11.73
CA PRO A 9 -7.73 -6.41 -11.86
C PRO A 9 -8.86 -6.23 -10.84
N GLN A 10 -9.52 -7.33 -10.46
CA GLN A 10 -10.61 -7.36 -9.48
C GLN A 10 -10.14 -6.95 -8.08
N ALA A 11 -8.85 -7.08 -7.77
CA ALA A 11 -8.29 -6.71 -6.48
C ALA A 11 -8.01 -5.21 -6.34
N ARG A 12 -8.22 -4.40 -7.38
CA ARG A 12 -7.85 -2.97 -7.38
C ARG A 12 -8.41 -2.20 -6.19
N GLU A 13 -9.71 -2.31 -5.96
CA GLU A 13 -10.38 -1.57 -4.89
C GLU A 13 -9.90 -2.04 -3.50
N ALA A 14 -9.68 -3.35 -3.33
CA ALA A 14 -9.13 -3.91 -2.11
C ALA A 14 -7.70 -3.42 -1.84
N LEU A 15 -6.85 -3.37 -2.87
CA LEU A 15 -5.49 -2.86 -2.78
C LEU A 15 -5.46 -1.36 -2.49
N ASP A 16 -6.39 -0.58 -3.05
CA ASP A 16 -6.51 0.85 -2.76
C ASP A 16 -6.93 1.09 -1.31
N ARG A 17 -7.91 0.34 -0.78
CA ARG A 17 -8.27 0.37 0.65
C ARG A 17 -7.07 0.01 1.54
N PHE A 18 -6.40 -1.10 1.23
CA PHE A 18 -5.24 -1.58 1.98
C PHE A 18 -4.10 -0.56 2.05
N LYS A 19 -3.83 0.13 0.94
CA LYS A 19 -2.85 1.22 0.88
C LYS A 19 -3.23 2.41 1.77
N MET A 20 -4.52 2.80 1.80
CA MET A 20 -5.00 3.90 2.64
C MET A 20 -4.93 3.55 4.13
N GLU A 21 -5.25 2.32 4.50
CA GLU A 21 -5.09 1.80 5.86
C GLU A 21 -3.61 1.82 6.28
N ALA A 22 -2.72 1.27 5.45
CA ALA A 22 -1.30 1.26 5.71
C ALA A 22 -0.75 2.69 5.90
N ALA A 23 -1.20 3.65 5.09
CA ALA A 23 -0.81 5.05 5.24
C ALA A 23 -1.26 5.67 6.55
N THR A 24 -2.49 5.37 6.97
CA THR A 24 -3.06 5.83 8.24
C THR A 24 -2.23 5.32 9.43
N GLU A 25 -1.79 4.05 9.40
CA GLU A 25 -1.00 3.44 10.47
C GLU A 25 0.41 4.03 10.62
N VAL A 26 1.02 4.51 9.53
CA VAL A 26 2.32 5.21 9.59
C VAL A 26 2.18 6.71 9.73
N GLY A 27 0.96 7.23 9.93
CA GLY A 27 0.72 8.67 10.06
C GLY A 27 1.04 9.46 8.80
N VAL A 28 0.97 8.83 7.62
CA VAL A 28 1.17 9.50 6.33
C VAL A 28 -0.19 9.90 5.78
N ASN A 29 -0.36 11.20 5.54
CA ASN A 29 -1.55 11.74 4.90
C ASN A 29 -1.54 11.47 3.39
N LEU A 30 -1.93 10.26 2.99
CA LEU A 30 -2.07 9.86 1.60
C LEU A 30 -3.45 10.30 1.07
N LYS A 31 -3.48 11.04 -0.03
CA LYS A 31 -4.70 11.52 -0.69
C LYS A 31 -5.09 10.58 -1.82
N GLN A 32 -6.39 10.48 -2.11
CA GLN A 32 -6.82 9.89 -3.38
C GLN A 32 -6.46 10.85 -4.52
N GLY A 33 -5.57 10.42 -5.41
CA GLY A 33 -5.07 11.23 -6.51
C GLY A 33 -3.57 11.53 -6.39
N TYR A 34 -3.19 12.77 -6.68
CA TYR A 34 -1.79 13.18 -6.70
C TYR A 34 -1.22 13.35 -5.29
N ASN A 35 -0.06 12.74 -5.05
CA ASN A 35 0.66 12.75 -3.76
C ASN A 35 2.11 13.24 -3.94
N GLY A 36 2.36 14.15 -4.89
CA GLY A 36 3.71 14.63 -5.17
C GLY A 36 4.32 15.51 -4.07
N ASP A 37 3.53 15.89 -3.07
CA ASP A 37 3.94 16.55 -1.84
C ASP A 37 4.55 15.58 -0.82
N LEU A 38 4.33 14.26 -0.97
CA LEU A 38 4.93 13.26 -0.09
C LEU A 38 6.43 13.08 -0.37
N THR A 39 7.22 13.10 0.69
CA THR A 39 8.64 12.71 0.60
C THR A 39 8.78 11.24 0.22
N SER A 40 9.89 10.88 -0.43
CA SER A 40 10.19 9.48 -0.75
C SER A 40 10.19 8.57 0.47
N ARG A 41 10.58 9.11 1.64
CA ARG A 41 10.53 8.38 2.92
C ARG A 41 9.10 8.07 3.35
N GLN A 42 8.17 9.03 3.21
CA GLN A 42 6.76 8.84 3.55
C GLN A 42 6.10 7.86 2.57
N ALA A 43 6.31 8.02 1.26
CA ALA A 43 5.77 7.05 0.29
C ALA A 43 6.34 5.64 0.53
N GLY A 44 7.64 5.54 0.83
CA GLY A 44 8.31 4.29 1.17
C GLY A 44 7.79 3.63 2.44
N SER A 45 7.47 4.40 3.49
CA SER A 45 6.95 3.84 4.74
C SER A 45 5.56 3.22 4.55
N VAL A 46 4.70 3.82 3.72
CA VAL A 46 3.40 3.23 3.35
C VAL A 46 3.59 1.88 2.66
N GLY A 47 4.42 1.83 1.62
CA GLY A 47 4.71 0.59 0.90
C GLY A 47 5.32 -0.49 1.79
N GLY A 48 6.23 -0.09 2.70
CA GLY A 48 6.83 -0.99 3.68
C GLY A 48 5.80 -1.63 4.63
N GLN A 49 4.81 -0.86 5.12
CA GLN A 49 3.75 -1.44 5.95
C GLN A 49 2.84 -2.39 5.18
N MET A 50 2.51 -2.05 3.93
CA MET A 50 1.73 -2.96 3.09
C MET A 50 2.43 -4.32 2.99
N VAL A 51 3.73 -4.33 2.67
CA VAL A 51 4.52 -5.57 2.59
C VAL A 51 4.58 -6.28 3.94
N LYS A 52 4.81 -5.56 5.05
CA LYS A 52 4.84 -6.13 6.39
C LYS A 52 3.56 -6.89 6.74
N LYS A 53 2.40 -6.28 6.47
CA LYS A 53 1.09 -6.91 6.69
C LYS A 53 0.85 -8.11 5.77
N MET A 54 1.28 -8.03 4.51
CA MET A 54 1.19 -9.17 3.58
C MET A 54 2.00 -10.36 4.08
N ILE A 55 3.23 -10.13 4.56
CA ILE A 55 4.07 -11.17 5.15
C ILE A 55 3.40 -11.74 6.40
N GLN A 56 2.91 -10.90 7.31
CA GLN A 56 2.22 -11.35 8.51
C GLN A 56 0.98 -12.21 8.20
N ALA A 57 0.17 -11.81 7.22
CA ALA A 57 -0.99 -12.58 6.77
C ALA A 57 -0.57 -13.94 6.19
N TYR A 58 0.50 -13.96 5.38
CA TYR A 58 1.06 -15.18 4.84
C TYR A 58 1.58 -16.11 5.93
N GLU A 59 2.40 -15.60 6.86
CA GLU A 59 2.89 -16.34 8.03
C GLU A 59 1.75 -16.93 8.87
N ASN A 60 0.66 -16.19 9.06
CA ASN A 60 -0.50 -16.70 9.79
C ASN A 60 -1.29 -17.76 9.02
N SER A 61 -1.30 -17.70 7.68
CA SER A 61 -1.95 -18.73 6.85
C SER A 61 -1.12 -20.01 6.69
N ALA A 62 0.20 -19.92 6.89
CA ALA A 62 1.14 -21.03 6.77
C ALA A 62 1.38 -21.78 8.10
N LYS A 63 0.80 -21.29 9.20
CA LYS A 63 0.70 -22.01 10.48
C LYS A 63 -0.41 -23.04 10.41
#